data_AF-A0A921BE28-F1
#
_entry.id   AF-A0A921BE28-F1
#
_cell.length_a   1.000
_cell.length_b   1.000
_cell.length_c   1.000
_cell.angle_alpha   90.00
_cell.angle_beta   90.00
_cell.angle_gamma   90.00
#
_symmetry.space_group_name_H-M   'P 1'
#
loop_
_entity.id
_entity.type
_entity.pdbx_description
1 polymer ?
#
loop_
_entity_poly.entity_id
_entity_poly.type
_entity_poly.pdbx_seq_one_letter_code
_entity_poly.pdbx_strand_id
1 'polypeptide(L)'
;MPRFNFSGYKRQRLVHALGVAVTMVVGCLLSPSFVLVGQQRSGVGIEQWADDLSSIASADWNYQRAAHLLERGGFGATPEEIARIAAMTPEAAINWLVDYSNSPDTAPAYKASPIWDPGMDPFPKSRAEAVRRARDTGSSMGVSILPEGESRRLQPVVNKFFFGLRSNAVETQRLATWWGERMLVSQRPLEEKMTLFWHGHFATGNNKVRDARMVYQQNEMLRLMPLEILRICSLGF
;
A
#
# COMPACT_ATOMS: atom_id res chain seq x y z
N MET A 1 -47.01 19.79 8.83
CA MET A 1 -45.56 19.98 9.05
C MET A 1 -45.34 21.33 9.74
N PRO A 2 -44.94 21.38 11.02
CA PRO A 2 -44.58 22.65 11.67
C PRO A 2 -43.07 22.93 11.57
N ARG A 3 -42.71 24.20 11.34
CA ARG A 3 -41.33 24.72 11.24
C ARG A 3 -40.73 24.93 12.63
N PHE A 4 -39.49 24.48 12.84
CA PHE A 4 -38.71 24.73 14.07
C PHE A 4 -38.10 26.14 14.06
N ASN A 5 -38.18 26.83 15.21
CA ASN A 5 -37.64 28.17 15.47
C ASN A 5 -36.35 28.08 16.33
N PHE A 6 -35.26 28.72 15.90
CA PHE A 6 -33.91 28.59 16.48
C PHE A 6 -33.48 29.72 17.43
N SER A 7 -34.38 30.60 17.86
CA SER A 7 -34.00 31.81 18.62
C SER A 7 -33.45 31.54 20.06
N GLY A 8 -33.73 30.39 20.67
CA GLY A 8 -33.39 30.13 22.09
C GLY A 8 -31.96 29.63 22.37
N TYR A 9 -31.22 29.15 21.36
CA TYR A 9 -30.05 28.29 21.62
C TYR A 9 -28.76 29.06 21.99
N LYS A 10 -28.69 30.38 21.75
CA LYS A 10 -27.47 31.17 21.99
C LYS A 10 -27.35 31.78 23.39
N ARG A 11 -28.41 31.76 24.22
CA ARG A 11 -28.38 32.46 25.53
C ARG A 11 -27.92 31.58 26.71
N GLN A 12 -27.99 30.25 26.59
CA GLN A 12 -27.62 29.34 27.70
C GLN A 12 -26.12 29.00 27.77
N ARG A 13 -25.32 29.21 26.72
CA ARG A 13 -23.89 28.89 26.73
C ARG A 13 -22.99 29.91 27.42
N LEU A 14 -23.45 31.15 27.62
CA LEU A 14 -22.63 32.22 28.21
C LEU A 14 -22.59 32.18 29.74
N VAL A 15 -23.58 31.60 30.40
CA VAL A 15 -23.68 31.64 31.87
C VAL A 15 -22.89 30.52 32.56
N HIS A 16 -22.65 29.39 31.89
CA HIS A 16 -21.82 28.29 32.43
C HIS A 16 -20.31 28.47 32.20
N ALA A 17 -19.89 29.26 31.20
CA ALA A 17 -18.46 29.44 30.91
C ALA A 17 -17.74 30.38 31.90
N LEU A 18 -18.49 31.26 32.58
CA LEU A 18 -17.93 32.22 33.55
C LEU A 18 -17.82 31.67 34.98
N GLY A 19 -18.56 30.62 35.34
CA GLY A 19 -18.54 30.05 36.69
C GLY A 19 -17.38 29.09 36.97
N VAL A 20 -16.80 28.48 35.94
CA VAL A 20 -15.76 27.44 36.10
C VAL A 20 -14.34 28.04 36.12
N ALA A 21 -14.14 29.22 35.52
CA ALA A 21 -12.82 29.84 35.41
C ALA A 21 -12.29 30.46 36.72
N VAL A 22 -13.16 30.77 37.69
CA VAL A 22 -12.75 31.47 38.93
C VAL A 22 -12.26 30.50 40.01
N THR A 23 -12.65 29.23 39.98
CA THR A 23 -12.29 28.26 41.03
C THR A 23 -10.91 27.61 40.85
N MET A 24 -10.31 27.70 39.65
CA MET A 24 -9.07 26.97 39.34
C MET A 24 -7.79 27.76 39.66
N VAL A 25 -7.89 29.05 39.99
CA VAL A 25 -6.71 29.93 40.20
C VAL A 25 -6.25 29.99 41.67
N VAL A 26 -7.05 29.55 42.64
CA VAL A 26 -6.72 29.70 44.08
C VAL A 26 -5.99 28.47 44.68
N GLY A 27 -5.97 27.32 43.99
CA GLY A 27 -5.33 26.09 44.49
C GLY A 27 -3.81 25.97 44.29
N CYS A 28 -3.15 27.00 43.75
CA CYS A 28 -1.79 26.87 43.19
C CYS A 28 -0.63 27.28 44.12
N LEU A 29 -0.84 27.48 45.43
CA LEU A 29 0.22 28.11 46.25
C LEU A 29 0.77 27.33 47.45
N LEU A 30 0.34 26.11 47.77
CA LEU A 30 0.94 25.38 48.90
C LEU A 30 0.99 23.86 48.66
N SER A 31 2.07 23.37 48.05
CA SER A 31 2.46 21.95 48.11
C SER A 31 3.98 21.85 48.04
N PRO A 32 4.65 21.20 49.01
CA PRO A 32 6.10 21.04 48.97
C PRO A 32 6.46 20.05 47.86
N SER A 33 7.32 20.48 46.94
CA SER A 33 7.84 19.65 45.86
C SER A 33 8.75 18.56 46.43
N PHE A 34 8.25 17.33 46.50
CA PHE A 34 9.11 16.15 46.56
C PHE A 34 9.71 15.95 45.16
N VAL A 35 11.00 16.29 45.01
CA VAL A 35 11.79 15.90 43.85
C VAL A 35 12.04 14.40 43.97
N LEU A 36 11.22 13.59 43.30
CA LEU A 36 11.63 12.23 42.94
C LEU A 36 12.74 12.39 41.89
N VAL A 37 13.98 12.11 42.29
CA VAL A 37 15.08 11.87 41.34
C VAL A 37 14.71 10.58 40.59
N GLY A 38 14.02 10.74 39.47
CA GLY A 38 13.85 9.69 38.48
C GLY A 38 15.22 9.40 37.90
N GLN A 39 15.74 8.21 38.18
CA GLN A 39 16.98 7.71 37.60
C GLN A 39 16.82 7.71 36.07
N GLN A 40 17.44 8.69 35.41
CA GLN A 40 17.48 8.81 33.96
C GLN A 40 18.16 7.56 33.42
N ARG A 41 17.38 6.60 32.93
CA ARG A 41 17.92 5.55 32.07
C ARG A 41 18.46 6.27 30.85
N SER A 42 19.78 6.28 30.73
CA SER A 42 20.52 6.73 29.56
C SER A 42 20.09 5.88 28.36
N GLY A 43 19.02 6.29 27.69
CA GLY A 43 18.79 5.94 26.30
C GLY A 43 19.87 6.65 25.49
N VAL A 44 20.70 5.88 24.80
CA VAL A 44 21.74 6.39 23.90
C VAL A 44 21.08 7.37 22.93
N GLY A 45 21.46 8.65 23.05
CA GLY A 45 20.82 9.76 22.37
C GLY A 45 21.07 9.73 20.87
N ILE A 46 20.11 10.26 20.11
CA ILE A 46 20.10 10.24 18.64
C ILE A 46 21.29 11.00 18.01
N GLU A 47 21.96 11.88 18.78
CA GLU A 47 23.05 12.72 18.28
C GLU A 47 24.39 11.99 18.08
N GLN A 48 24.62 10.82 18.68
CA GLN A 48 25.92 10.13 18.59
C GLN A 48 26.11 9.28 17.32
N TRP A 49 25.05 8.98 16.56
CA TRP A 49 25.10 8.07 15.40
C TRP A 49 24.75 8.72 14.08
N ALA A 50 24.43 10.02 14.07
CA ALA A 50 24.19 10.74 12.82
C ALA A 50 25.48 10.75 11.97
N ASP A 51 25.39 10.26 10.75
CA ASP A 51 26.50 10.10 9.78
C ASP A 51 27.59 9.08 10.15
N ASP A 52 27.39 8.26 11.19
CA ASP A 52 28.26 7.12 11.47
C ASP A 52 27.80 5.88 10.70
N LEU A 53 28.61 5.46 9.72
CA LEU A 53 28.39 4.25 8.92
C LEU A 53 29.13 3.02 9.48
N SER A 54 29.67 3.10 10.69
CA SER A 54 30.33 1.97 11.35
C SER A 54 29.34 0.82 11.57
N SER A 55 29.87 -0.41 11.52
CA SER A 55 29.06 -1.60 11.78
C SER A 55 28.55 -1.60 13.21
N ILE A 56 27.27 -1.95 13.38
CA ILE A 56 26.68 -2.20 14.69
C ILE A 56 27.47 -3.27 15.47
N ALA A 57 27.87 -2.95 16.70
CA ALA A 57 28.50 -3.94 17.57
C ALA A 57 27.47 -5.01 18.03
N SER A 58 27.89 -6.26 18.11
CA SER A 58 27.02 -7.37 18.55
C SER A 58 26.49 -7.16 19.99
N ALA A 59 27.24 -6.45 20.84
CA ALA A 59 26.81 -6.10 22.20
C ALA A 59 25.60 -5.16 22.24
N ASP A 60 25.43 -4.35 21.20
CA ASP A 60 24.31 -3.42 21.11
C ASP A 60 23.11 -4.01 20.38
N TRP A 61 23.26 -5.17 19.75
CA TRP A 61 22.17 -5.88 19.07
C TRP A 61 21.17 -6.39 20.10
N ASN A 62 19.91 -6.02 19.91
CA ASN A 62 18.85 -6.34 20.85
C ASN A 62 17.50 -6.34 20.14
N TYR A 63 16.46 -6.72 20.88
CA TYR A 63 15.08 -6.75 20.41
C TYR A 63 14.63 -5.46 19.71
N GLN A 64 14.96 -4.28 20.26
CA GLN A 64 14.55 -2.99 19.69
C GLN A 64 15.24 -2.71 18.36
N ARG A 65 16.53 -3.06 18.24
CA ARG A 65 17.27 -2.90 16.96
C ARG A 65 16.80 -3.91 15.91
N ALA A 66 16.49 -5.14 16.31
CA ALA A 66 15.87 -6.13 15.43
C ALA A 66 14.48 -5.67 14.94
N ALA A 67 13.63 -5.15 15.83
CA ALA A 67 12.34 -4.58 15.47
C ALA A 67 12.51 -3.42 14.48
N HIS A 68 13.43 -2.50 14.76
CA HIS A 68 13.73 -1.37 13.89
C HIS A 68 14.17 -1.81 12.49
N LEU A 69 15.04 -2.82 12.41
CA LEU A 69 15.46 -3.39 11.13
C LEU A 69 14.25 -3.92 10.34
N LEU A 70 13.32 -4.64 10.98
CA LEU A 70 12.15 -5.21 10.29
C LEU A 70 11.12 -4.15 9.90
N GLU A 71 10.97 -3.07 10.67
CA GLU A 71 10.14 -1.91 10.30
C GLU A 71 10.71 -1.18 9.06
N ARG A 72 12.04 -1.05 9.00
CA ARG A 72 12.72 -0.36 7.90
C ARG A 72 12.95 -1.24 6.67
N GLY A 73 13.20 -2.52 6.87
CA GLY A 73 13.45 -3.51 5.82
C GLY A 73 12.21 -4.25 5.32
N GLY A 74 11.08 -4.17 6.04
CA GLY A 74 9.85 -4.89 5.72
C GLY A 74 8.60 -4.08 6.04
N PHE A 75 7.53 -4.78 6.42
CA PHE A 75 6.23 -4.20 6.78
C PHE A 75 5.93 -4.34 8.28
N GLY A 76 6.96 -4.59 9.09
CA GLY A 76 6.84 -5.01 10.48
C GLY A 76 6.96 -6.53 10.64
N ALA A 77 6.85 -7.00 11.88
CA ALA A 77 6.96 -8.41 12.24
C ALA A 77 6.24 -8.68 13.56
N THR A 78 5.86 -9.93 13.83
CA THR A 78 5.27 -10.31 15.12
C THR A 78 6.32 -10.30 16.23
N PRO A 79 5.93 -10.20 17.52
CA PRO A 79 6.89 -10.26 18.62
C PRO A 79 7.77 -11.52 18.60
N GLU A 80 7.22 -12.66 18.18
CA GLU A 80 7.94 -13.93 18.06
C GLU A 80 9.00 -13.87 16.95
N GLU A 81 8.67 -13.26 15.82
CA GLU A 81 9.60 -13.06 14.71
C GLU A 81 10.72 -12.09 15.10
N ILE A 82 10.40 -10.99 15.80
CA ILE A 82 11.40 -10.05 16.30
C ILE A 82 12.33 -10.76 17.28
N ALA A 83 11.80 -11.56 18.21
CA ALA A 83 12.62 -12.32 19.15
C ALA A 83 13.56 -13.31 18.43
N ARG A 84 13.07 -13.99 17.39
CA ARG A 84 13.87 -14.90 16.55
C ARG A 84 15.01 -14.15 15.86
N ILE A 85 14.75 -12.98 15.28
CA ILE A 85 15.77 -12.17 14.59
C ILE A 85 16.74 -11.54 15.61
N ALA A 86 16.27 -11.14 16.79
CA ALA A 86 17.11 -10.63 17.86
C ALA A 86 18.08 -11.67 18.44
N ALA A 87 17.75 -12.96 18.31
CA ALA A 87 18.63 -14.06 18.69
C ALA A 87 19.75 -14.36 17.66
N MET A 88 19.67 -13.79 16.46
CA MET A 88 20.74 -13.88 15.44
C MET A 88 21.82 -12.83 15.69
N THR A 89 22.99 -12.98 15.08
CA THR A 89 23.94 -11.86 14.97
C THR A 89 23.39 -10.80 13.99
N PRO A 90 23.82 -9.52 14.10
CA PRO A 90 23.40 -8.48 13.16
C PRO A 90 23.63 -8.85 11.69
N GLU A 91 24.78 -9.43 11.38
CA GLU A 91 25.15 -9.84 10.02
C GLU A 91 24.23 -10.95 9.51
N ALA A 92 23.93 -11.94 10.35
CA ALA A 92 23.02 -13.01 9.99
C ALA A 92 21.58 -12.50 9.75
N ALA A 93 21.12 -11.53 10.54
CA ALA A 93 19.82 -10.90 10.36
C ALA A 93 19.74 -10.10 9.05
N ILE A 94 20.79 -9.35 8.72
CA ILE A 94 20.88 -8.60 7.45
C ILE A 94 20.94 -9.55 6.26
N ASN A 95 21.78 -10.59 6.32
CA ASN A 95 21.90 -11.57 5.24
C ASN A 95 20.56 -12.29 5.01
N TRP A 96 19.85 -12.67 6.07
CA TRP A 96 18.49 -13.23 5.94
C TRP A 96 17.53 -12.29 5.22
N LEU A 97 17.60 -10.98 5.50
CA LEU A 97 16.72 -9.98 4.91
C LEU A 97 17.06 -9.68 3.44
N VAL A 98 18.36 -9.60 3.11
CA VAL A 98 18.86 -9.22 1.77
C VAL A 98 18.91 -10.41 0.82
N ASP A 99 19.32 -11.58 1.30
CA ASP A 99 19.45 -12.81 0.49
C ASP A 99 18.13 -13.60 0.45
N TYR A 100 17.02 -12.88 0.29
CA TYR A 100 15.67 -13.46 0.30
C TYR A 100 15.44 -14.47 -0.83
N SER A 101 16.27 -14.49 -1.89
CA SER A 101 16.24 -15.51 -2.95
C SER A 101 16.48 -16.92 -2.42
N ASN A 102 17.18 -17.05 -1.29
CA ASN A 102 17.44 -18.33 -0.62
C ASN A 102 16.30 -18.75 0.32
N SER A 103 15.36 -17.86 0.62
CA SER A 103 14.17 -18.17 1.41
C SER A 103 13.06 -18.70 0.50
N PRO A 104 12.25 -19.69 0.91
CA PRO A 104 11.14 -20.17 0.09
C PRO A 104 10.06 -19.09 -0.09
N ASP A 105 9.54 -18.94 -1.31
CA ASP A 105 8.32 -18.16 -1.54
C ASP A 105 7.10 -19.00 -1.20
N THR A 106 6.61 -18.86 0.03
CA THR A 106 5.41 -19.55 0.52
C THR A 106 4.14 -18.72 0.33
N ALA A 107 4.25 -17.48 -0.16
CA ALA A 107 3.09 -16.62 -0.28
C ALA A 107 2.19 -17.10 -1.44
N PRO A 108 0.86 -17.03 -1.30
CA PRO A 108 -0.05 -17.54 -2.33
C PRO A 108 0.20 -16.88 -3.69
N ALA A 109 0.20 -17.69 -4.76
CA ALA A 109 0.28 -17.19 -6.12
C ALA A 109 -1.01 -16.43 -6.51
N TYR A 110 -0.89 -15.43 -7.40
CA TYR A 110 -2.07 -14.71 -7.87
C TYR A 110 -2.95 -15.62 -8.73
N LYS A 111 -4.21 -15.77 -8.34
CA LYS A 111 -5.20 -16.49 -9.14
C LYS A 111 -6.14 -15.48 -9.81
N ALA A 112 -5.86 -15.24 -11.10
CA ALA A 112 -6.72 -14.43 -11.95
C ALA A 112 -8.15 -14.98 -11.98
N SER A 113 -9.11 -14.07 -12.05
CA SER A 113 -10.52 -14.43 -12.06
C SER A 113 -11.03 -14.76 -13.46
N PRO A 114 -12.06 -15.62 -13.58
CA PRO A 114 -12.66 -15.96 -14.87
C PRO A 114 -13.55 -14.83 -15.43
N ILE A 115 -13.60 -13.65 -14.78
CA ILE A 115 -14.44 -12.53 -15.22
C ILE A 115 -13.94 -11.89 -16.52
N TRP A 116 -12.64 -12.03 -16.79
CA TRP A 116 -12.00 -11.49 -17.97
C TRP A 116 -12.22 -12.43 -19.16
N ASP A 117 -12.47 -11.84 -20.34
CA ASP A 117 -12.76 -12.57 -21.58
C ASP A 117 -11.61 -12.35 -22.59
N PRO A 118 -10.99 -13.43 -23.10
CA PRO A 118 -9.98 -13.36 -24.16
C PRO A 118 -10.38 -12.55 -25.39
N GLY A 119 -11.66 -12.56 -25.77
CA GLY A 119 -12.17 -11.81 -26.90
C GLY A 119 -12.02 -10.30 -26.74
N MET A 120 -11.78 -9.79 -25.52
CA MET A 120 -11.57 -8.37 -25.24
C MET A 120 -10.15 -7.88 -25.58
N ASP A 121 -9.22 -8.76 -25.96
CA ASP A 121 -7.84 -8.41 -26.31
C ASP A 121 -7.62 -8.36 -27.84
N PRO A 122 -7.11 -7.26 -28.44
CA PRO A 122 -6.72 -6.00 -27.82
C PRO A 122 -7.92 -5.10 -27.49
N PHE A 123 -7.92 -4.55 -26.27
CA PHE A 123 -9.00 -3.69 -25.81
C PHE A 123 -9.02 -2.36 -26.59
N PRO A 124 -10.19 -1.93 -27.11
CA PRO A 124 -10.30 -0.72 -27.92
C PRO A 124 -10.01 0.55 -27.11
N LYS A 125 -9.27 1.50 -27.72
CA LYS A 125 -8.87 2.77 -27.05
C LYS A 125 -10.05 3.63 -26.62
N SER A 126 -11.18 3.52 -27.32
CA SER A 126 -12.41 4.24 -26.98
C SER A 126 -13.65 3.47 -27.42
N ARG A 127 -14.80 3.82 -26.83
CA ARG A 127 -16.10 3.30 -27.24
C ARG A 127 -16.37 3.54 -28.73
N ALA A 128 -15.99 4.71 -29.24
CA ALA A 128 -16.19 5.04 -30.65
C ALA A 128 -15.39 4.11 -31.57
N GLU A 129 -14.20 3.73 -31.13
CA GLU A 129 -13.33 2.79 -31.85
C GLU A 129 -13.90 1.37 -31.82
N ALA A 130 -14.38 0.91 -30.66
CA ALA A 130 -15.10 -0.37 -30.53
C ALA A 130 -16.31 -0.47 -31.49
N VAL A 131 -17.10 0.61 -31.55
CA VAL A 131 -18.28 0.71 -32.42
C VAL A 131 -17.90 0.77 -33.89
N ARG A 132 -16.81 1.45 -34.26
CA ARG A 132 -16.31 1.46 -35.64
C ARG A 132 -15.91 0.05 -36.08
N ARG A 133 -15.08 -0.65 -35.28
CA ARG A 133 -14.71 -2.05 -35.55
C ARG A 133 -15.94 -2.92 -35.80
N ALA A 134 -16.93 -2.84 -34.91
CA ALA A 134 -18.16 -3.61 -35.02
C ALA A 134 -19.01 -3.29 -36.26
N ARG A 135 -19.00 -2.03 -36.73
CA ARG A 135 -19.69 -1.65 -37.97
C ARG A 135 -18.99 -2.22 -39.20
N ASP A 136 -17.67 -2.18 -39.19
CA ASP A 136 -16.85 -2.54 -40.36
C ASP A 136 -16.73 -4.06 -40.51
N THR A 137 -16.67 -4.81 -39.39
CA THR A 137 -16.45 -6.27 -39.38
C THR A 137 -17.65 -7.09 -38.90
N GLY A 138 -18.72 -6.45 -38.43
CA GLY A 138 -19.87 -7.11 -37.81
C GLY A 138 -19.66 -7.60 -36.37
N SER A 139 -18.46 -7.43 -35.79
CA SER A 139 -18.18 -7.84 -34.41
C SER A 139 -17.07 -7.02 -33.74
N SER A 140 -17.04 -6.99 -32.41
CA SER A 140 -15.95 -6.38 -31.64
C SER A 140 -15.89 -6.98 -30.23
N MET A 141 -14.68 -7.13 -29.70
CA MET A 141 -14.43 -7.68 -28.36
C MET A 141 -15.08 -9.06 -28.12
N GLY A 142 -15.10 -9.91 -29.17
CA GLY A 142 -15.73 -11.23 -29.13
C GLY A 142 -17.26 -11.23 -29.18
N VAL A 143 -17.90 -10.09 -29.45
CA VAL A 143 -19.37 -9.95 -29.51
C VAL A 143 -19.81 -9.43 -30.87
N SER A 144 -20.78 -10.12 -31.47
CA SER A 144 -21.40 -9.72 -32.75
C SER A 144 -22.45 -8.62 -32.57
N ILE A 145 -22.64 -7.82 -33.62
CA ILE A 145 -23.78 -6.90 -33.69
C ILE A 145 -25.08 -7.67 -33.93
N LEU A 146 -26.21 -7.06 -33.56
CA LEU A 146 -27.51 -7.65 -33.85
C LEU A 146 -27.84 -7.58 -35.37
N PRO A 147 -28.66 -8.52 -35.86
CA PRO A 147 -29.19 -8.51 -37.23
C PRO A 147 -29.77 -7.17 -37.67
N GLU A 148 -29.85 -7.01 -39.00
CA GLU A 148 -30.46 -5.82 -39.59
C GLU A 148 -31.96 -5.76 -39.28
N GLY A 149 -32.47 -4.55 -39.02
CA GLY A 149 -33.84 -4.32 -38.58
C GLY A 149 -34.05 -4.36 -37.06
N GLU A 150 -33.12 -4.90 -36.28
CA GLU A 150 -33.24 -4.89 -34.82
C GLU A 150 -32.94 -3.51 -34.20
N SER A 151 -33.62 -3.20 -33.10
CA SER A 151 -33.36 -1.96 -32.35
C SER A 151 -32.03 -2.03 -31.59
N ARG A 152 -31.28 -0.92 -31.55
CA ARG A 152 -30.01 -0.80 -30.82
C ARG A 152 -28.97 -1.87 -31.20
N ARG A 153 -28.76 -2.10 -32.49
CA ARG A 153 -27.89 -3.17 -33.03
C ARG A 153 -26.48 -3.25 -32.45
N LEU A 154 -25.92 -2.10 -32.07
CA LEU A 154 -24.55 -1.98 -31.54
C LEU A 154 -24.49 -2.10 -30.00
N GLN A 155 -25.65 -2.21 -29.32
CA GLN A 155 -25.72 -2.26 -27.86
C GLN A 155 -24.93 -3.42 -27.24
N PRO A 156 -24.91 -4.64 -27.82
CA PRO A 156 -24.09 -5.73 -27.27
C PRO A 156 -22.60 -5.37 -27.19
N VAL A 157 -22.07 -4.73 -28.23
CA VAL A 157 -20.68 -4.26 -28.28
C VAL A 157 -20.44 -3.14 -27.26
N VAL A 158 -21.37 -2.20 -27.13
CA VAL A 158 -21.27 -1.13 -26.13
C VAL A 158 -21.33 -1.69 -24.70
N ASN A 159 -22.21 -2.66 -24.43
CA ASN A 159 -22.29 -3.35 -23.15
C ASN A 159 -20.97 -4.09 -22.85
N LYS A 160 -20.41 -4.78 -23.85
CA LYS A 160 -19.13 -5.48 -23.73
C LYS A 160 -17.98 -4.52 -23.41
N PHE A 161 -17.96 -3.34 -24.04
CA PHE A 161 -16.98 -2.29 -23.73
C PHE A 161 -17.01 -1.90 -22.25
N PHE A 162 -18.19 -1.54 -21.73
CA PHE A 162 -18.32 -1.13 -20.32
C PHE A 162 -18.10 -2.29 -19.35
N PHE A 163 -18.50 -3.50 -19.72
CA PHE A 163 -18.16 -4.72 -18.98
C PHE A 163 -16.64 -4.86 -18.84
N GLY A 164 -15.87 -4.75 -19.93
CA GLY A 164 -14.42 -4.86 -19.90
C GLY A 164 -13.75 -3.80 -19.01
N LEU A 165 -14.26 -2.56 -19.04
CA LEU A 165 -13.76 -1.51 -18.14
C LEU A 165 -14.02 -1.84 -16.66
N ARG A 166 -15.22 -2.34 -16.35
CA ARG A 166 -15.59 -2.67 -14.98
C ARG A 166 -14.87 -3.92 -14.49
N SER A 167 -14.80 -4.95 -15.32
CA SER A 167 -14.14 -6.22 -15.01
C SER A 167 -12.66 -5.99 -14.74
N ASN A 168 -11.98 -5.18 -15.57
CA ASN A 168 -10.59 -4.82 -15.34
C ASN A 168 -10.39 -4.02 -14.04
N ALA A 169 -11.28 -3.07 -13.74
CA ALA A 169 -11.19 -2.29 -12.49
C ALA A 169 -11.33 -3.18 -11.25
N VAL A 170 -12.25 -4.15 -11.27
CA VAL A 170 -12.42 -5.14 -10.20
C VAL A 170 -11.18 -6.04 -10.10
N GLU A 171 -10.65 -6.50 -11.22
CA GLU A 171 -9.46 -7.37 -11.23
C GLU A 171 -8.22 -6.64 -10.71
N THR A 172 -8.06 -5.36 -11.05
CA THR A 172 -6.97 -4.52 -10.50
C THR A 172 -7.09 -4.42 -8.99
N GLN A 173 -8.31 -4.22 -8.45
CA GLN A 173 -8.52 -4.16 -7.01
C GLN A 173 -8.16 -5.50 -6.35
N ARG A 174 -8.55 -6.62 -6.95
CA ARG A 174 -8.16 -7.96 -6.47
C ARG A 174 -6.65 -8.17 -6.48
N LEU A 175 -5.97 -7.72 -7.52
CA LEU A 175 -4.51 -7.77 -7.62
C LEU A 175 -3.86 -6.95 -6.50
N ALA A 176 -4.36 -5.75 -6.23
CA ALA A 176 -3.86 -4.90 -5.14
C ALA A 176 -4.08 -5.55 -3.77
N THR A 177 -5.26 -6.13 -3.52
CA THR A 177 -5.54 -6.86 -2.27
C THR A 177 -4.62 -8.07 -2.10
N TRP A 178 -4.49 -8.90 -3.14
CA TRP A 178 -3.58 -10.04 -3.12
C TRP A 178 -2.13 -9.62 -2.84
N TRP A 179 -1.66 -8.54 -3.47
CA TRP A 179 -0.30 -8.07 -3.22
C TRP A 179 -0.12 -7.55 -1.79
N GLY A 180 -1.11 -6.83 -1.27
CA GLY A 180 -1.11 -6.41 0.14
C GLY A 180 -1.11 -7.59 1.11
N GLU A 181 -1.86 -8.66 0.84
CA GLU A 181 -1.81 -9.90 1.63
C GLU A 181 -0.43 -10.54 1.57
N ARG A 182 0.20 -10.61 0.39
CA ARG A 182 1.58 -11.10 0.26
C ARG A 182 2.58 -10.31 1.09
N MET A 183 2.47 -8.97 1.14
CA MET A 183 3.32 -8.13 1.99
C MET A 183 3.23 -8.48 3.48
N LEU A 184 2.10 -9.03 3.94
CA LEU A 184 1.87 -9.38 5.33
C LEU A 184 2.35 -10.80 5.68
N VAL A 185 2.30 -11.74 4.73
CA VAL A 185 2.53 -13.18 5.00
C VAL A 185 3.80 -13.73 4.35
N SER A 186 4.46 -12.97 3.48
CA SER A 186 5.66 -13.43 2.78
C SER A 186 6.86 -13.51 3.73
N GLN A 187 7.65 -14.56 3.57
CA GLN A 187 8.95 -14.72 4.24
C GLN A 187 10.05 -13.88 3.57
N ARG A 188 9.71 -13.12 2.52
CA ARG A 188 10.61 -12.27 1.74
C ARG A 188 10.17 -10.80 1.83
N PRO A 189 10.19 -10.17 3.02
CA PRO A 189 9.63 -8.84 3.22
C PRO A 189 10.35 -7.75 2.41
N LEU A 190 11.68 -7.86 2.24
CA LEU A 190 12.45 -6.90 1.47
C LEU A 190 12.11 -6.95 -0.03
N GLU A 191 11.87 -8.14 -0.60
CA GLU A 191 11.46 -8.31 -2.00
C GLU A 191 10.18 -7.53 -2.31
N GLU A 192 9.16 -7.71 -1.47
CA GLU A 192 7.87 -7.03 -1.65
C GLU A 192 7.98 -5.52 -1.39
N LYS A 193 8.82 -5.10 -0.43
CA LYS A 193 9.07 -3.68 -0.15
C LYS A 193 9.81 -2.99 -1.29
N MET A 194 10.83 -3.63 -1.87
CA MET A 194 11.55 -3.13 -3.03
C MET A 194 10.64 -3.06 -4.26
N THR A 195 9.81 -4.07 -4.46
CA THR A 195 8.80 -4.08 -5.54
C THR A 195 7.84 -2.89 -5.38
N LEU A 196 7.36 -2.61 -4.16
CA LEU A 196 6.49 -1.46 -3.89
C LEU A 196 7.19 -0.12 -4.13
N PHE A 197 8.44 0.01 -3.69
CA PHE A 197 9.25 1.19 -3.94
C PHE A 197 9.40 1.48 -5.44
N TRP A 198 9.81 0.49 -6.23
CA TRP A 198 9.99 0.66 -7.67
C TRP A 198 8.68 0.86 -8.42
N HIS A 199 7.60 0.20 -8.00
CA HIS A 199 6.26 0.44 -8.54
C HIS A 199 5.85 1.91 -8.36
N GLY A 200 6.14 2.51 -7.19
CA GLY A 200 5.91 3.93 -6.94
C GLY A 200 6.81 4.85 -7.78
N HIS A 201 8.06 4.44 -8.03
CA HIS A 201 9.03 5.20 -8.80
C HIS A 201 8.68 5.29 -10.29
N PHE A 202 8.28 4.19 -10.92
CA PHE A 202 8.04 4.13 -12.37
C PHE A 202 6.69 4.72 -12.85
N ALA A 203 5.94 5.39 -11.98
CA ALA A 203 4.72 6.14 -12.30
C ALA A 203 3.72 5.44 -13.25
N THR A 204 3.64 4.11 -13.21
CA THR A 204 2.71 3.32 -14.01
C THR A 204 1.35 3.33 -13.34
N GLY A 205 0.49 4.25 -13.79
CA GLY A 205 -0.88 4.36 -13.30
C GLY A 205 -1.82 3.38 -13.99
N ASN A 206 -2.60 2.62 -13.21
CA ASN A 206 -3.68 1.80 -13.76
C ASN A 206 -4.73 2.63 -14.53
N ASN A 207 -4.87 3.92 -14.21
CA ASN A 207 -5.71 4.86 -14.95
C ASN A 207 -5.30 5.00 -16.44
N LYS A 208 -4.03 4.72 -16.77
CA LYS A 208 -3.49 4.76 -18.13
C LYS A 208 -3.42 3.38 -18.77
N VAL A 209 -2.91 2.39 -18.03
CA VAL A 209 -2.72 1.02 -18.54
C VAL A 209 -4.06 0.31 -18.76
N ARG A 210 -4.97 0.43 -17.78
CA ARG A 210 -6.33 -0.18 -17.81
C ARG A 210 -6.31 -1.67 -18.13
N ASP A 211 -5.26 -2.37 -17.67
CA ASP A 211 -5.08 -3.81 -17.83
C ASP A 211 -4.36 -4.37 -16.59
N ALA A 212 -5.10 -5.14 -15.78
CA ALA A 212 -4.57 -5.75 -14.57
C ALA A 212 -3.47 -6.79 -14.86
N ARG A 213 -3.47 -7.41 -16.05
CA ARG A 213 -2.46 -8.40 -16.45
C ARG A 213 -1.10 -7.74 -16.64
N MET A 214 -1.08 -6.55 -17.23
CA MET A 214 0.15 -5.77 -17.42
C MET A 214 0.68 -5.26 -16.09
N VAL A 215 -0.18 -4.85 -15.16
CA VAL A 215 0.23 -4.46 -13.79
C VAL A 215 0.82 -5.67 -13.04
N TYR A 216 0.19 -6.84 -13.15
CA TYR A 216 0.72 -8.07 -12.58
C TYR A 216 2.11 -8.39 -13.15
N GLN A 217 2.26 -8.40 -14.48
CA GLN A 217 3.54 -8.66 -15.15
C GLN A 217 4.62 -7.66 -14.73
N GLN A 218 4.25 -6.39 -14.55
CA GLN A 218 5.18 -5.38 -14.05
C GLN A 218 5.68 -5.74 -12.66
N ASN A 219 4.78 -6.14 -11.73
CA ASN A 219 5.18 -6.53 -10.39
C ASN A 219 6.10 -7.75 -10.40
N GLU A 220 5.82 -8.75 -11.22
CA GLU A 220 6.69 -9.94 -11.36
C GLU A 220 8.08 -9.56 -11.88
N MET A 221 8.16 -8.70 -12.90
CA MET A 221 9.43 -8.18 -13.41
C MET A 221 10.20 -7.42 -12.33
N LEU A 222 9.52 -6.58 -11.54
CA LEU A 222 10.13 -5.81 -10.46
C LEU A 222 10.65 -6.69 -9.31
N ARG A 223 10.01 -7.83 -9.03
CA ARG A 223 10.49 -8.83 -8.07
C ARG A 223 11.76 -9.55 -8.54
N LEU A 224 11.86 -9.81 -9.84
CA LEU A 224 13.00 -10.52 -10.42
C LEU A 224 14.29 -9.68 -10.50
N MET A 225 14.18 -8.36 -10.66
CA MET A 225 15.34 -7.49 -10.92
C MET A 225 15.49 -6.27 -9.99
N PRO A 226 15.15 -6.31 -8.68
CA PRO A 226 15.15 -5.11 -7.86
C PRO A 226 16.54 -4.50 -7.64
N LEU A 227 17.59 -5.34 -7.56
CA LEU A 227 18.99 -4.90 -7.41
C LEU A 227 19.64 -4.50 -8.74
N GLU A 228 19.28 -5.16 -9.83
CA GLU A 228 19.73 -4.78 -11.17
C GLU A 228 19.13 -3.43 -11.58
N ILE A 229 17.85 -3.19 -11.27
CA ILE A 229 17.20 -1.89 -11.46
C ILE A 229 17.92 -0.81 -10.65
N LEU A 230 18.27 -1.08 -9.38
CA LEU A 230 19.06 -0.16 -8.57
C LEU A 230 20.40 0.19 -9.22
N ARG A 231 21.11 -0.81 -9.77
CA ARG A 231 22.39 -0.61 -10.47
C ARG A 231 22.22 0.16 -11.77
N ILE A 232 21.18 -0.09 -12.55
CA ILE A 232 20.90 0.63 -13.80
C ILE A 232 20.55 2.08 -13.50
N CYS A 233 19.68 2.33 -12.53
CA CYS A 233 19.25 3.69 -12.17
C CYS A 233 20.36 4.50 -11.49
N SER A 234 21.25 3.87 -10.70
CA SER A 234 22.38 4.58 -10.06
C SER A 234 23.51 4.92 -11.02
N LEU A 235 23.58 4.26 -12.18
CA LEU A 235 24.51 4.59 -13.26
C LEU A 235 23.97 5.66 -14.23
N GLY A 236 22.72 6.10 -14.05
CA GLY A 236 21.98 6.92 -15.01
C GLY A 236 21.56 8.32 -14.53
N PHE A 237 22.05 8.80 -13.40
CA PHE A 237 21.80 10.16 -12.89
C PHE A 237 23.09 10.83 -12.43
#